data_AF-A0A534K9A2-F1
#
_entry.id   AF-A0A534K9A2-F1
#
_cell.length_a   1.000
_cell.length_b   1.000
_cell.length_c   1.000
_cell.angle_alpha   90.00
_cell.angle_beta   90.00
_cell.angle_gamma   90.00
#
_symmetry.space_group_name_H-M   'P 1'
#
loop_
_entity.id
_entity.type
_entity.pdbx_description
1 polymer ?
#
loop_
_entity_poly.entity_id
_entity_poly.type
_entity_poly.pdbx_seq_one_letter_code
_entity_poly.pdbx_strand_id
1 'polypeptide(L)' 'MHCYYCDKDARAVCRFCGAAVCSDHTKAGRFVSGWASHGELSGTRADYVIVNNAIWCGSCSVQPVYAMR' A
#
# COMPACT_ATOMS: atom_id res chain seq x y z
N MET A 1 -12.57 12.57 12.90
CA MET A 1 -12.84 11.56 11.86
C MET A 1 -12.85 10.19 12.51
N HIS A 2 -13.83 9.35 12.17
CA HIS A 2 -14.10 8.08 12.86
C HIS A 2 -13.58 6.89 12.06
N CYS A 3 -13.22 5.81 12.77
CA CYS A 3 -12.74 4.58 12.18
C CYS A 3 -13.86 3.89 11.40
N TYR A 4 -13.60 3.58 10.13
CA TYR A 4 -14.54 2.94 9.23
C TYR A 4 -15.14 1.62 9.76
N TYR A 5 -14.44 0.89 10.63
CA TYR A 5 -14.88 -0.42 11.13
C TYR A 5 -15.57 -0.39 12.49
N CYS A 6 -15.40 0.67 13.29
CA CYS A 6 -15.83 0.64 14.70
C CYS A 6 -16.17 2.00 15.31
N ASP A 7 -16.20 3.07 14.52
CA ASP A 7 -16.51 4.45 14.91
C ASP A 7 -15.63 5.10 15.99
N LYS A 8 -14.66 4.38 16.59
CA LYS A 8 -13.61 4.96 17.43
C LYS A 8 -12.83 6.05 16.69
N ASP A 9 -12.16 6.93 17.41
CA ASP A 9 -11.31 7.96 16.79
C ASP A 9 -10.24 7.35 15.87
N ALA A 10 -10.24 7.81 14.62
CA ALA A 10 -9.23 7.40 13.66
C ALA A 10 -7.88 8.07 13.96
N ARG A 11 -6.80 7.34 13.67
CA ARG A 11 -5.42 7.81 13.85
C ARG A 11 -4.65 7.84 12.53
N ALA A 12 -5.18 7.22 11.48
CA ALA A 12 -4.53 7.17 10.19
C ALA A 12 -5.55 7.03 9.04
N VAL A 13 -5.07 7.21 7.81
CA VAL A 13 -5.85 7.06 6.57
C VAL A 13 -5.20 6.01 5.69
N CYS A 14 -5.99 5.04 5.22
CA CYS A 14 -5.53 3.99 4.33
C CYS A 14 -5.00 4.60 3.02
N ARG A 15 -3.77 4.27 2.63
CA ARG A 15 -3.14 4.78 1.40
C ARG A 15 -3.89 4.39 0.12
N PHE A 16 -4.63 3.29 0.15
CA PHE A 16 -5.30 2.70 -1.01
C PHE A 16 -6.76 3.17 -1.16
N CYS A 17 -7.62 2.94 -0.16
CA CYS A 17 -9.05 3.28 -0.24
C CYS A 17 -9.43 4.59 0.46
N GLY A 18 -8.53 5.24 1.19
CA GLY A 18 -8.83 6.46 1.93
C GLY A 18 -9.65 6.27 3.22
N ALA A 19 -9.96 5.04 3.62
CA ALA A 19 -10.66 4.79 4.89
C ALA A 19 -9.86 5.32 6.09
N ALA A 20 -10.52 6.06 6.97
CA ALA A 20 -9.98 6.45 8.26
C ALA A 20 -10.01 5.25 9.21
N VAL A 21 -8.90 4.94 9.89
CA VAL A 21 -8.78 3.76 10.77
C VAL A 21 -8.15 4.09 12.12
N CYS A 22 -8.65 3.46 13.19
CA CYS A 22 -8.09 3.54 14.54
C CYS A 22 -6.85 2.64 14.68
N SER A 23 -6.16 2.72 15.81
CA SER A 23 -4.96 1.91 16.09
C SER A 23 -5.19 0.40 16.05
N ASP A 24 -6.41 -0.07 16.33
CA ASP A 24 -6.75 -1.50 16.33
C ASP A 24 -6.93 -2.05 14.90
N HIS A 25 -7.41 -1.19 13.98
CA HIS A 25 -7.72 -1.55 12.59
C HIS A 25 -6.70 -0.99 11.59
N THR A 26 -5.64 -0.34 12.06
CA THR A 26 -4.54 0.12 11.22
C THR A 26 -3.46 -0.94 11.14
N LYS A 27 -2.89 -1.11 9.96
CA LYS A 27 -1.66 -1.87 9.70
C LYS A 27 -0.65 -0.94 9.04
N ALA A 28 0.62 -1.30 9.17
CA ALA A 28 1.70 -0.64 8.46
C ALA A 28 2.54 -1.71 7.75
N GLY A 29 2.93 -1.45 6.50
CA GLY A 29 3.70 -2.40 5.71
C GLY A 29 4.57 -1.73 4.66
N ARG A 30 5.41 -2.52 4.01
CA ARG A 30 6.18 -2.08 2.85
C ARG A 30 5.26 -1.93 1.64
N PHE A 31 5.31 -0.77 1.00
CA PHE A 31 4.63 -0.51 -0.26
C PHE A 31 5.67 -0.16 -1.34
N VAL A 32 5.49 -0.68 -2.54
CA VAL A 32 6.32 -0.35 -3.71
C VAL A 32 5.41 0.30 -4.75
N SER A 33 5.82 1.45 -5.25
CA SER A 33 5.09 2.18 -6.29
C SER A 33 6.03 2.46 -7.45
N GLY A 34 5.58 2.17 -8.67
CA GLY A 34 6.35 2.34 -9.88
C GLY A 34 6.63 1.02 -10.60
N TRP A 35 7.60 1.05 -11.51
CA TRP A 35 7.93 -0.05 -12.40
C TRP A 35 9.41 -0.45 -12.26
N ALA A 36 9.67 -1.74 -12.09
CA ALA A 36 11.01 -2.31 -12.16
C ALA A 36 11.16 -3.06 -13.49
N SER A 37 12.01 -2.57 -14.40
CA SER A 37 12.42 -3.35 -15.57
C SER A 37 13.68 -4.16 -15.22
N HIS A 38 13.58 -5.48 -15.30
CA HIS A 38 14.75 -6.36 -15.25
C HIS A 38 15.18 -6.65 -16.68
N GLY A 39 16.13 -5.87 -17.20
CA GLY A 39 16.80 -6.13 -18.48
C GLY A 39 18.31 -6.23 -18.27
N GLU A 40 18.93 -7.32 -18.74
CA GLU A 40 20.35 -7.66 -18.56
C GLU A 40 21.32 -6.75 -19.35
N LEU A 41 20.82 -5.86 -20.20
CA LEU A 41 21.63 -4.99 -21.03
C LEU A 41 21.25 -3.54 -20.75
N SER A 42 22.17 -2.80 -20.14
CA SER A 42 22.14 -1.34 -19.86
C SER A 42 21.47 -0.94 -18.53
N GLY A 43 22.28 -0.85 -17.48
CA GLY A 43 22.09 0.03 -16.31
C GLY A 43 20.65 0.23 -15.86
N THR A 44 20.15 -0.69 -15.03
CA THR A 44 18.79 -0.74 -14.50
C THR A 44 18.33 0.61 -13.94
N ARG A 45 17.54 1.37 -14.71
CA ARG A 45 16.79 2.50 -14.18
C ARG A 45 15.55 1.96 -13.49
N ALA A 46 15.64 1.83 -12.17
CA ALA A 46 14.49 1.61 -11.31
C ALA A 46 13.61 2.87 -11.33
N ASP A 47 12.44 2.81 -11.97
CA ASP A 47 11.42 3.87 -11.87
C ASP A 47 10.39 3.47 -10.79
N TYR A 48 10.90 3.19 -9.58
CA TYR A 48 10.06 2.83 -8.45
C TYR A 48 10.60 3.41 -7.14
N VAL A 49 9.68 3.60 -6.20
CA VAL A 49 9.96 4.01 -4.83
C VAL A 49 9.50 2.93 -3.86
N ILE A 50 10.25 2.76 -2.78
CA ILE A 50 9.87 1.92 -1.64
C ILE A 50 9.42 2.84 -0.50
N VAL A 51 8.20 2.64 -0.04
CA VAL A 51 7.65 3.33 1.14
C VAL A 51 7.55 2.32 2.27
N ASN A 52 8.37 2.51 3.31
CA ASN A 52 8.29 1.74 4.54
C ASN A 52 7.18 2.31 5.44
N ASN A 53 6.53 1.44 6.22
CA ASN A 53 5.46 1.79 7.15
C ASN A 53 4.26 2.51 6.49
N ALA A 54 3.91 2.14 5.26
CA ALA A 54 2.72 2.66 4.60
C ALA A 54 1.45 2.19 5.31
N ILE A 55 0.56 3.13 5.63
CA ILE A 55 -0.70 2.88 6.35
C ILE A 55 -1.70 2.12 5.47
N TRP A 56 -2.29 1.07 6.04
CA TRP A 56 -3.24 0.18 5.40
C TRP A 56 -4.37 -0.20 6.35
N CYS A 57 -5.62 -0.22 5.86
CA CYS A 57 -6.79 -0.60 6.66
C CYS A 57 -6.91 -2.10 6.94
N GLY A 58 -6.05 -2.93 6.36
CA GLY A 58 -6.10 -4.39 6.52
C GLY A 58 -7.18 -5.13 5.73
N SER A 59 -8.18 -4.44 5.14
CA SER A 59 -9.16 -5.06 4.22
C SER A 59 -8.89 -4.83 2.74
N CYS A 60 -8.24 -3.72 2.33
CA CYS A 60 -7.82 -3.60 0.93
C CYS A 60 -6.88 -4.76 0.62
N SER A 61 -6.95 -5.35 -0.56
CA SER A 61 -6.03 -6.38 -1.01
C SER A 61 -5.54 -6.04 -2.40
N VAL A 62 -4.29 -6.36 -2.71
CA VAL A 62 -3.73 -6.18 -4.04
C VAL A 62 -3.95 -7.48 -4.81
N GLN A 63 -4.65 -7.41 -5.93
CA GLN A 63 -4.74 -8.50 -6.89
C GLN A 63 -3.97 -8.11 -8.16
N PRO A 64 -2.98 -8.92 -8.59
CA PRO A 64 -2.32 -8.70 -9.87
C PRO A 64 -3.29 -9.01 -11.03
N VAL A 65 -3.46 -8.05 -11.95
CA VAL A 65 -4.31 -8.14 -13.15
C VAL A 65 -3.52 -8.65 -14.37
N TYR A 66 -2.89 -9.84 -14.28
CA TYR A 66 -2.10 -10.55 -15.34
C TYR A 66 -0.61 -10.15 -15.48
N ALA A 67 0.33 -10.94 -16.05
CA ALA A 67 0.22 -12.12 -16.92
C ALA A 67 1.36 -13.14 -16.70
N MET A 68 1.05 -14.36 -16.26
CA MET A 68 1.86 -15.52 -16.66
C MET A 68 1.60 -15.73 -18.14
N ARG A 69 2.65 -15.63 -18.94
CA ARG A 69 2.75 -16.28 -20.24
C ARG A 69 3.90 -17.26 -20.18
#